data_AF-A0A1M6H856-F1
#
_entry.id   AF-A0A1M6H856-F1
#
_cell.length_a   1.000
_cell.length_b   1.000
_cell.length_c   1.000
_cell.angle_alpha   90.00
_cell.angle_beta   90.00
_cell.angle_gamma   90.00
#
_symmetry.space_group_name_H-M   'P 1'
#
loop_
_entity.id
_entity.type
_entity.pdbx_description
1 polymer ?
#
loop_
_entity_poly.entity_id
_entity_poly.type
_entity_poly.pdbx_seq_one_letter_code
_entity_poly.pdbx_strand_id
1 'polypeptide(L)'
;MLISILLLFVVNRNILFKILFTFDKNFTYLEAIDNGCRTVHTKKITFKQISTMSKIYNYSAFYVSEPFSESSLGAHASKDFCYYNLLKAWKGSDNSFPFNNAHDTTYNVRDNSDWELTLKPRLHTRLRNSRNIILFLSQNTSNSKALREEIEYGINTLNLPVIVVYPDLKTTKDIRNSTNSNFSTTVINLWNNLPVFRDSKSKVPVLHIPMDKEIIKRALNNVDFRVNSGKTPDDYYYNS
;
A
#
# COMPACT_ATOMS: atom_id res chain seq x y z
N MET A 1 -31.41 -14.94 -7.83
CA MET A 1 -30.85 -16.23 -8.25
C MET A 1 -29.78 -16.58 -7.25
N LEU A 2 -30.05 -17.52 -6.34
CA LEU A 2 -29.03 -18.01 -5.42
C LEU A 2 -28.08 -18.89 -6.22
N ILE A 3 -26.78 -18.58 -6.18
CA ILE A 3 -25.73 -19.49 -6.65
C ILE A 3 -25.12 -20.10 -5.39
N SER A 4 -24.93 -21.42 -5.39
CA SER A 4 -24.24 -22.11 -4.30
C SER A 4 -23.01 -22.82 -4.86
N ILE A 5 -21.84 -22.55 -4.28
CA ILE A 5 -20.59 -23.24 -4.63
C ILE A 5 -20.21 -24.12 -3.44
N LEU A 6 -19.99 -25.40 -3.73
CA LEU A 6 -19.56 -26.37 -2.74
C LEU A 6 -18.06 -26.65 -2.93
N LEU A 7 -17.26 -26.35 -1.92
CA LEU A 7 -15.84 -26.70 -1.86
C LEU A 7 -15.62 -27.74 -0.77
N LEU A 8 -14.99 -28.86 -1.14
CA LEU A 8 -14.63 -29.96 -0.26
C LEU A 8 -13.13 -29.88 0.03
N PHE A 9 -12.77 -29.74 1.31
CA PHE A 9 -11.38 -29.78 1.75
C PHE A 9 -11.15 -31.04 2.58
N VAL A 10 -10.14 -31.83 2.21
CA VAL A 10 -9.68 -32.98 2.99
C VAL A 10 -8.43 -32.54 3.77
N VAL A 11 -8.56 -32.44 5.09
CA VAL A 11 -7.43 -32.19 5.98
C VAL A 11 -7.13 -33.50 6.71
N ASN A 12 -5.95 -34.07 6.41
CA ASN A 12 -5.36 -35.21 7.11
C ASN A 12 -6.25 -36.48 7.18
N ARG A 13 -6.38 -37.20 6.05
CA ARG A 13 -7.03 -38.52 5.79
C ARG A 13 -8.44 -38.81 6.37
N ASN A 14 -8.94 -38.09 7.36
CA ASN A 14 -10.18 -38.40 8.10
C ASN A 14 -11.06 -37.18 8.38
N ILE A 15 -10.60 -35.94 8.16
CA ILE A 15 -11.42 -34.74 8.40
C ILE A 15 -11.80 -34.12 7.05
N LEU A 16 -13.05 -34.36 6.62
CA LEU A 16 -13.69 -33.61 5.55
C LEU A 16 -14.33 -32.35 6.16
N PHE A 17 -13.90 -31.18 5.71
CA PHE A 17 -14.64 -29.93 5.94
C PHE A 17 -15.52 -29.66 4.73
N LYS A 18 -16.82 -29.48 4.97
CA LYS A 18 -17.76 -29.00 3.95
C LYS A 18 -17.90 -27.50 4.11
N ILE A 19 -17.49 -26.75 3.09
CA ILE A 19 -17.74 -25.30 3.03
C ILE A 19 -18.78 -25.02 1.94
N LEU A 20 -19.96 -24.58 2.37
CA LEU A 20 -21.01 -24.11 1.47
C LEU A 20 -20.95 -22.59 1.38
N PHE A 21 -20.75 -22.07 0.17
CA PHE A 21 -20.87 -20.65 -0.11
C PHE A 21 -22.22 -20.39 -0.74
N THR A 22 -23.08 -19.65 -0.06
CA THR A 22 -24.36 -19.18 -0.61
C THR A 22 -24.25 -17.71 -0.97
N PHE A 23 -24.48 -17.39 -2.24
CA PHE A 23 -24.47 -16.01 -2.75
C PHE A 23 -25.89 -15.46 -2.83
N ASP A 24 -26.19 -14.46 -2.01
CA ASP A 24 -27.35 -13.58 -2.16
C ASP A 24 -26.85 -12.18 -2.58
N LYS A 25 -27.69 -11.33 -3.19
CA LYS A 25 -27.31 -10.01 -3.73
C LYS A 25 -26.55 -9.12 -2.73
N ASN A 26 -26.69 -9.37 -1.42
CA ASN A 26 -26.12 -8.56 -0.34
C ASN A 26 -25.19 -9.31 0.64
N PHE A 27 -25.18 -10.65 0.65
CA PHE A 27 -24.45 -11.43 1.65
C PHE A 27 -23.81 -12.68 1.07
N THR A 28 -22.71 -13.11 1.70
CA THR A 28 -22.16 -14.44 1.52
C THR A 28 -22.17 -15.15 2.85
N TYR A 29 -22.70 -16.36 2.85
CA TYR A 29 -22.72 -17.21 4.03
C TYR A 29 -21.57 -18.20 3.92
N LEU A 30 -20.77 -18.29 4.97
CA LEU A 30 -19.73 -19.30 5.16
C LEU A 30 -20.24 -20.28 6.21
N GLU A 31 -20.53 -21.51 5.79
CA GLU A 31 -20.87 -22.61 6.68
C GLU A 31 -19.72 -23.60 6.70
N ALA A 32 -19.12 -23.85 7.87
CA ALA A 32 -18.16 -24.93 8.05
C ALA A 32 -18.86 -26.08 8.81
N ILE A 33 -18.94 -27.25 8.18
CA ILE A 33 -19.45 -28.46 8.83
C ILE A 33 -18.27 -29.37 9.13
N ASP A 34 -18.03 -29.62 10.42
CA ASP A 34 -17.14 -30.67 10.90
C ASP A 34 -17.92 -31.98 10.95
N ASN A 35 -17.50 -32.99 10.18
CA ASN A 35 -18.18 -34.28 10.13
C ASN A 35 -18.10 -35.09 11.44
N GLY A 36 -17.40 -34.61 12.47
CA GLY A 36 -17.38 -35.20 13.81
C GLY A 36 -18.20 -34.46 14.88
N CYS A 37 -18.69 -33.25 14.60
CA CYS A 37 -19.32 -32.38 15.60
C CYS A 37 -20.68 -31.88 15.10
N ARG A 38 -21.77 -32.14 15.83
CA ARG A 38 -23.15 -31.67 15.51
C ARG A 38 -23.34 -30.15 15.69
N THR A 39 -22.28 -29.36 15.55
CA THR A 39 -22.32 -27.92 15.79
C THR A 39 -21.99 -27.21 14.47
N VAL A 40 -23.02 -26.65 13.85
CA VAL A 40 -22.86 -25.82 12.64
C VAL A 40 -22.55 -24.40 13.09
N HIS A 41 -21.34 -23.92 12.80
CA HIS A 41 -21.00 -22.51 13.00
C HIS A 41 -21.24 -21.77 11.69
N THR A 42 -22.36 -21.04 11.61
CA THR A 42 -22.66 -20.15 10.48
C THR A 42 -22.13 -18.76 10.80
N LYS A 43 -21.24 -18.23 9.94
CA LYS A 43 -20.79 -16.84 10.04
C LYS A 43 -21.37 -16.06 8.86
N LYS A 44 -22.25 -15.10 9.16
CA LYS A 44 -22.77 -14.15 8.18
C LYS A 44 -21.69 -13.12 7.87
N ILE A 45 -21.24 -13.08 6.62
CA ILE A 45 -20.22 -12.14 6.16
C ILE A 45 -20.89 -11.26 5.09
N THR A 46 -20.76 -9.94 5.26
CA THR A 46 -21.34 -8.99 4.29
C THR A 46 -20.50 -8.94 3.02
N PHE A 47 -21.09 -8.60 1.87
CA PHE A 47 -20.30 -8.34 0.64
C PHE A 47 -19.22 -7.27 0.85
N LYS A 48 -19.46 -6.27 1.71
CA LYS A 48 -18.46 -5.27 2.13
C LYS A 48 -17.24 -5.91 2.83
N GLN A 49 -17.47 -7.01 3.53
CA GLN A 49 -16.47 -7.80 4.25
C GLN A 49 -15.76 -8.82 3.33
N ILE A 50 -16.26 -9.02 2.11
CA ILE A 50 -15.64 -9.84 1.05
C ILE A 50 -14.97 -8.97 -0.02
N SER A 51 -15.46 -7.76 -0.28
CA SER A 51 -14.73 -6.75 -1.06
C SER A 51 -13.51 -6.22 -0.30
N THR A 52 -13.41 -6.53 0.99
CA THR A 52 -12.17 -6.51 1.79
C THR A 52 -11.45 -7.85 1.72
N MET A 53 -11.45 -8.52 0.54
CA MET A 53 -10.35 -9.40 0.16
C MET A 53 -9.07 -8.66 0.54
N SER A 54 -8.27 -9.28 1.42
CA SER A 54 -7.08 -8.69 2.04
C SER A 54 -6.39 -7.79 1.02
N LYS A 55 -6.42 -6.48 1.21
CA LYS A 55 -5.69 -5.58 0.33
C LYS A 55 -4.24 -6.01 0.46
N ILE A 56 -3.66 -6.53 -0.62
CA ILE A 56 -2.31 -7.09 -0.58
C ILE A 56 -1.29 -6.16 -1.24
N TYR A 57 -1.75 -5.19 -2.04
CA TYR A 57 -0.89 -4.32 -2.83
C TYR A 57 -0.34 -3.15 -2.03
N ASN A 58 0.83 -2.66 -2.45
CA ASN A 58 1.51 -1.47 -1.98
C ASN A 58 1.48 -0.43 -3.12
N TYR A 59 0.98 0.77 -2.83
CA TYR A 59 0.96 1.85 -3.82
C TYR A 59 2.23 2.68 -3.73
N SER A 60 3.10 2.66 -4.73
CA SER A 60 4.28 3.53 -4.77
C SER A 60 3.91 4.91 -5.31
N ALA A 61 4.06 5.95 -4.49
CA ALA A 61 3.90 7.36 -4.86
C ALA A 61 5.28 8.04 -4.84
N PHE A 62 5.58 8.82 -5.89
CA PHE A 62 6.87 9.48 -6.07
C PHE A 62 6.76 10.57 -7.13
N TYR A 63 7.68 11.53 -7.10
CA TYR A 63 7.73 12.58 -8.10
C TYR A 63 8.51 12.15 -9.36
N VAL A 64 7.98 12.55 -10.51
CA VAL A 64 8.67 12.62 -11.81
C VAL A 64 8.19 13.87 -12.53
N SER A 65 9.06 14.51 -13.31
CA SER A 65 8.66 15.60 -14.20
C SER A 65 7.73 15.06 -15.29
N GLU A 66 6.55 15.67 -15.45
CA GLU A 66 5.56 15.28 -16.46
C GLU A 66 5.73 16.11 -17.75
N PRO A 67 5.50 15.52 -18.95
CA PRO A 67 5.13 14.13 -19.19
C PRO A 67 6.30 13.15 -18.96
N PHE A 68 6.00 11.94 -18.47
CA PHE A 68 7.00 10.93 -18.15
C PHE A 68 6.66 9.57 -18.78
N SER A 69 7.62 8.98 -19.51
CA SER A 69 7.49 7.61 -20.03
C SER A 69 8.52 6.68 -19.40
N GLU A 70 8.04 5.58 -18.82
CA GLU A 70 8.86 4.53 -18.22
C GLU A 70 9.75 3.80 -19.24
N SER A 71 9.39 3.85 -20.54
CA SER A 71 10.15 3.21 -21.63
C SER A 71 11.28 4.07 -22.20
N SER A 72 11.42 5.32 -21.74
CA SER A 72 12.50 6.19 -22.19
C SER A 72 13.86 5.73 -21.65
N LEU A 73 14.93 5.87 -22.45
CA LEU A 73 16.27 5.36 -22.12
C LEU A 73 16.80 5.89 -20.77
N GLY A 74 16.42 7.12 -20.39
CA GLY A 74 16.78 7.76 -19.13
C GLY A 74 15.83 7.49 -17.96
N ALA A 75 14.70 6.80 -18.16
CA ALA A 75 13.68 6.60 -17.14
C ALA A 75 14.28 5.95 -15.88
N HIS A 76 15.01 4.84 -16.04
CA HIS A 76 15.55 4.08 -14.91
C HIS A 76 16.55 4.86 -14.04
N ALA A 77 17.19 5.89 -14.57
CA ALA A 77 18.07 6.79 -13.81
C ALA A 77 17.35 8.04 -13.27
N SER A 78 16.11 8.29 -13.69
CA SER A 78 15.34 9.48 -13.30
C SER A 78 14.89 9.36 -11.86
N LYS A 79 15.32 10.30 -11.01
CA LYS A 79 14.76 10.47 -9.66
C LYS A 79 13.35 11.07 -9.76
N ASP A 80 12.35 10.56 -9.05
CA ASP A 80 12.39 9.50 -8.02
C ASP A 80 11.97 8.10 -8.54
N PHE A 81 11.72 7.95 -9.85
CA PHE A 81 11.33 6.68 -10.48
C PHE A 81 12.35 5.54 -10.29
N CYS A 82 13.64 5.87 -10.23
CA CYS A 82 14.70 4.89 -9.99
C CYS A 82 14.50 4.13 -8.65
N TYR A 83 13.97 4.79 -7.62
CA TYR A 83 13.73 4.20 -6.30
C TYR A 83 12.55 3.22 -6.31
N TYR A 84 11.50 3.54 -7.05
CA TYR A 84 10.41 2.59 -7.32
C TYR A 84 10.91 1.37 -8.12
N ASN A 85 11.74 1.57 -9.15
CA ASN A 85 12.34 0.47 -9.90
C ASN A 85 13.24 -0.41 -9.03
N LEU A 86 13.88 0.15 -8.00
CA LEU A 86 14.66 -0.63 -7.06
C LEU A 86 13.78 -1.62 -6.26
N LEU A 87 12.57 -1.21 -5.85
CA LEU A 87 11.61 -2.14 -5.23
C LEU A 87 11.23 -3.29 -6.18
N LYS A 88 10.99 -2.97 -7.47
CA LYS A 88 10.71 -3.97 -8.50
C LYS A 88 11.89 -4.92 -8.69
N ALA A 89 13.11 -4.40 -8.74
CA ALA A 89 14.33 -5.20 -8.88
C ALA A 89 14.54 -6.13 -7.69
N TRP A 90 14.34 -5.64 -6.46
CA TRP A 90 14.41 -6.49 -5.27
C TRP A 90 13.34 -7.58 -5.27
N LYS A 91 12.10 -7.26 -5.67
CA LYS A 91 11.03 -8.26 -5.80
C LYS A 91 11.32 -9.29 -6.89
N GLY A 92 11.84 -8.87 -8.04
CA GLY A 92 12.21 -9.75 -9.14
C GLY A 92 13.40 -10.66 -8.82
N SER A 93 14.34 -10.17 -8.01
CA SER A 93 15.49 -10.95 -7.54
C SER A 93 15.15 -11.88 -6.36
N ASP A 94 14.19 -11.50 -5.52
CA ASP A 94 13.76 -12.25 -4.34
C ASP A 94 12.24 -12.19 -4.22
N ASN A 95 11.56 -13.27 -4.63
CA ASN A 95 10.11 -13.39 -4.55
C ASN A 95 9.56 -13.27 -3.12
N SER A 96 10.39 -13.47 -2.08
CA SER A 96 10.00 -13.27 -0.68
C SER A 96 9.99 -11.80 -0.25
N PHE A 97 10.56 -10.89 -1.05
CA PHE A 97 10.50 -9.47 -0.77
C PHE A 97 9.01 -9.01 -0.73
N PRO A 98 8.55 -8.38 0.36
CA PRO A 98 7.13 -8.18 0.65
C PRO A 98 6.50 -6.98 -0.09
N PHE A 99 6.87 -6.80 -1.36
CA PHE A 99 6.35 -5.76 -2.24
C PHE A 99 5.41 -6.35 -3.29
N ASN A 100 4.13 -5.99 -3.21
CA ASN A 100 3.12 -6.33 -4.20
C ASN A 100 2.73 -5.05 -4.94
N ASN A 101 3.19 -4.89 -6.17
CA ASN A 101 3.11 -3.61 -6.86
C ASN A 101 1.67 -3.29 -7.32
N ALA A 102 1.08 -2.21 -6.79
CA ALA A 102 -0.25 -1.76 -7.22
C ALA A 102 -0.28 -1.28 -8.68
N HIS A 103 0.85 -0.81 -9.22
CA HIS A 103 0.91 -0.31 -10.59
C HIS A 103 0.77 -1.42 -11.64
N ASP A 104 1.02 -2.68 -11.27
CA ASP A 104 0.83 -3.84 -12.16
C ASP A 104 -0.65 -4.27 -12.26
N THR A 105 -1.55 -3.69 -11.45
CA THR A 105 -2.98 -4.07 -11.43
C THR A 105 -3.80 -3.43 -12.55
N THR A 106 -3.27 -2.41 -13.22
CA THR A 106 -3.92 -1.77 -14.37
C THR A 106 -2.88 -1.38 -15.40
N TYR A 107 -3.27 -1.33 -16.68
CA TYR A 107 -2.37 -0.91 -17.76
C TYR A 107 -1.82 0.50 -17.51
N ASN A 108 -0.51 0.67 -17.74
CA ASN A 108 0.20 1.93 -17.60
C ASN A 108 -0.26 2.91 -18.69
N VAL A 109 -0.76 4.06 -18.26
CA VAL A 109 -1.07 5.22 -19.11
C VAL A 109 -0.43 6.42 -18.46
N ARG A 110 0.77 6.75 -18.90
CA ARG A 110 1.48 7.95 -18.44
C ARG A 110 1.94 8.83 -19.58
N ASP A 111 1.47 8.54 -20.79
CA ASP A 111 1.59 9.36 -21.98
C ASP A 111 0.26 10.06 -22.28
N ASN A 112 0.19 11.38 -22.02
CA ASN A 112 -0.84 12.31 -22.52
C ASN A 112 -2.31 11.93 -22.29
N SER A 113 -2.60 11.01 -21.38
CA SER A 113 -3.96 10.53 -21.13
C SER A 113 -4.80 11.59 -20.41
N ASP A 114 -6.08 11.65 -20.76
CA ASP A 114 -7.01 12.60 -20.15
C ASP A 114 -7.09 12.41 -18.63
N TRP A 115 -6.99 13.53 -17.90
CA TRP A 115 -6.91 13.52 -16.46
C TRP A 115 -8.17 12.94 -15.79
N GLU A 116 -9.36 13.42 -16.18
CA GLU A 116 -10.62 13.04 -15.52
C GLU A 116 -11.15 11.69 -16.01
N LEU A 117 -11.00 11.40 -17.30
CA LEU A 117 -11.53 10.19 -17.92
C LEU A 117 -10.62 8.99 -17.73
N THR A 118 -9.30 9.21 -17.60
CA THR A 118 -8.32 8.12 -17.68
C THR A 118 -7.38 8.05 -16.49
N LEU A 119 -6.59 9.10 -16.24
CA LEU A 119 -5.49 9.03 -15.28
C LEU A 119 -6.01 8.93 -13.84
N LYS A 120 -6.85 9.88 -13.40
CA LYS A 120 -7.39 9.93 -12.04
C LYS A 120 -8.19 8.67 -11.65
N PRO A 121 -9.13 8.15 -12.48
CA PRO A 121 -9.83 6.90 -12.17
C PRO A 121 -8.89 5.69 -11.99
N ARG A 122 -7.77 5.64 -12.72
CA ARG A 122 -6.77 4.57 -12.57
C ARG A 122 -5.97 4.72 -11.29
N LEU A 123 -5.53 5.93 -10.95
CA LEU A 123 -4.89 6.22 -9.66
C LEU A 123 -5.79 5.76 -8.50
N HIS A 124 -7.07 6.15 -8.53
CA HIS A 124 -8.05 5.76 -7.51
C HIS A 124 -8.26 4.25 -7.43
N THR A 125 -8.30 3.56 -8.57
CA THR A 125 -8.47 2.09 -8.60
C THR A 125 -7.28 1.37 -7.98
N ARG A 126 -6.06 1.75 -8.35
CA ARG A 126 -4.82 1.21 -7.77
C ARG A 126 -4.75 1.49 -6.26
N LEU A 127 -5.09 2.70 -5.82
CA LEU A 127 -5.13 3.07 -4.40
C LEU A 127 -6.19 2.29 -3.62
N ARG A 128 -7.40 2.11 -4.17
CA ARG A 128 -8.47 1.31 -3.52
C ARG A 128 -8.04 -0.12 -3.27
N ASN A 129 -7.23 -0.71 -4.15
CA ASN A 129 -6.69 -2.06 -4.02
C ASN A 129 -5.46 -2.16 -3.11
N SER A 130 -4.94 -1.03 -2.62
CA SER A 130 -3.71 -0.96 -1.84
C SER A 130 -3.96 -0.93 -0.34
N ARG A 131 -3.07 -1.58 0.42
CA ARG A 131 -3.11 -1.61 1.90
C ARG A 131 -2.37 -0.46 2.54
N ASN A 132 -1.42 0.14 1.83
CA ASN A 132 -0.66 1.29 2.26
C ASN A 132 -0.05 2.00 1.04
N ILE A 133 0.50 3.19 1.30
CA ILE A 133 1.27 3.97 0.34
C ILE A 133 2.74 3.86 0.73
N ILE A 134 3.61 3.61 -0.25
CA ILE A 134 5.05 3.81 -0.13
C ILE A 134 5.35 5.14 -0.81
N LEU A 135 5.62 6.18 -0.03
CA LEU A 135 5.95 7.50 -0.54
C LEU A 135 7.47 7.67 -0.57
N PHE A 136 8.04 7.89 -1.75
CA PHE A 136 9.43 8.37 -1.85
C PHE A 136 9.44 9.89 -1.78
N LEU A 137 10.19 10.42 -0.82
CA LEU A 137 10.35 11.86 -0.61
C LEU A 137 11.83 12.22 -0.60
N SER A 138 12.26 12.94 -1.63
CA SER A 138 13.66 13.33 -1.86
C SER A 138 13.78 14.83 -2.08
N GLN A 139 15.02 15.32 -2.17
CA GLN A 139 15.32 16.69 -2.57
C GLN A 139 14.79 17.04 -3.97
N ASN A 140 14.59 16.04 -4.83
CA ASN A 140 14.04 16.21 -6.17
C ASN A 140 12.51 16.28 -6.18
N THR A 141 11.85 15.88 -5.09
CA THR A 141 10.39 15.89 -5.04
C THR A 141 9.85 17.31 -5.22
N SER A 142 8.89 17.46 -6.12
CA SER A 142 8.12 18.69 -6.31
C SER A 142 6.63 18.35 -6.37
N ASN A 143 5.79 19.36 -6.19
CA ASN A 143 4.34 19.21 -6.20
C ASN A 143 3.85 18.98 -7.65
N SER A 144 3.35 17.78 -7.96
CA SER A 144 2.71 17.47 -9.25
C SER A 144 1.21 17.19 -9.09
N LYS A 145 0.45 17.33 -10.18
CA LYS A 145 -1.00 17.10 -10.17
C LYS A 145 -1.34 15.67 -9.78
N ALA A 146 -0.65 14.69 -10.37
CA ALA A 146 -0.84 13.27 -10.07
C ALA A 146 -0.46 12.94 -8.62
N LEU A 147 0.74 13.34 -8.17
CA LEU A 147 1.20 13.04 -6.81
C LEU A 147 0.28 13.67 -5.75
N ARG A 148 -0.21 14.89 -5.99
CA ARG A 148 -1.17 15.53 -5.10
C ARG A 148 -2.47 14.74 -4.98
N GLU A 149 -3.03 14.30 -6.10
CA GLU A 149 -4.24 13.47 -6.11
C GLU A 149 -4.02 12.12 -5.41
N GLU A 150 -2.87 11.48 -5.62
CA GLU A 150 -2.52 10.21 -4.97
C GLU A 150 -2.53 10.32 -3.45
N ILE A 151 -1.92 11.39 -2.92
CA ILE A 151 -1.84 11.64 -1.48
C ILE A 151 -3.19 12.09 -0.91
N GLU A 152 -3.87 13.03 -1.57
CA GLU A 152 -5.18 13.53 -1.15
C GLU A 152 -6.19 12.38 -1.07
N TYR A 153 -6.35 11.60 -2.15
CA TYR A 153 -7.28 10.49 -2.17
C TYR A 153 -6.84 9.35 -1.23
N GLY A 154 -5.55 9.00 -1.27
CA GLY A 154 -5.00 7.90 -0.49
C GLY A 154 -5.10 8.12 1.02
N ILE A 155 -4.76 9.32 1.51
CA ILE A 155 -4.81 9.65 2.93
C ILE A 155 -6.22 10.10 3.33
N ASN A 156 -6.77 11.12 2.68
CA ASN A 156 -7.98 11.79 3.17
C ASN A 156 -9.27 11.05 2.82
N THR A 157 -9.28 10.21 1.78
CA THR A 157 -10.47 9.42 1.40
C THR A 157 -10.37 7.97 1.83
N LEU A 158 -9.20 7.34 1.66
CA LEU A 158 -9.02 5.92 1.92
C LEU A 158 -8.37 5.59 3.28
N ASN A 159 -7.90 6.59 4.01
CA ASN A 159 -7.19 6.44 5.29
C ASN A 159 -6.05 5.42 5.21
N LEU A 160 -5.29 5.42 4.11
CA LEU A 160 -4.17 4.49 3.92
C LEU A 160 -2.98 4.95 4.78
N PRO A 161 -2.40 4.06 5.61
CA PRO A 161 -1.11 4.32 6.24
C PRO A 161 -0.02 4.56 5.20
N VAL A 162 0.99 5.35 5.58
CA VAL A 162 2.08 5.73 4.67
C VAL A 162 3.40 5.24 5.22
N ILE A 163 4.20 4.59 4.38
CA ILE A 163 5.62 4.32 4.64
C ILE A 163 6.40 5.33 3.80
N VAL A 164 6.97 6.34 4.45
CA VAL A 164 7.80 7.36 3.79
C VAL A 164 9.24 6.88 3.77
N VAL A 165 9.77 6.69 2.56
CA VAL A 165 11.16 6.36 2.31
C VAL A 165 11.87 7.63 1.88
N TYR A 166 12.97 7.96 2.55
CA TYR A 166 13.81 9.11 2.21
C TYR A 166 15.07 8.65 1.47
N PRO A 167 15.15 8.79 0.14
CA PRO A 167 16.29 8.30 -0.63
C PRO A 167 17.62 8.99 -0.34
N ASP A 168 17.55 10.23 0.15
CA ASP A 168 18.72 11.04 0.48
C ASP A 168 19.26 10.75 1.90
N LEU A 169 18.57 9.92 2.69
CA LEU A 169 18.92 9.57 4.06
C LEU A 169 19.32 8.09 4.14
N LYS A 170 20.45 7.80 4.78
CA LYS A 170 21.06 6.46 4.78
C LYS A 170 20.77 5.67 6.04
N THR A 171 20.59 6.35 7.17
CA THR A 171 20.46 5.74 8.48
C THR A 171 19.23 6.22 9.21
N THR A 172 18.75 5.44 10.17
CA THR A 172 17.64 5.85 11.06
C THR A 172 18.00 7.08 11.90
N LYS A 173 19.29 7.33 12.13
CA LYS A 173 19.77 8.52 12.84
C LYS A 173 19.52 9.81 12.05
N ASP A 174 19.52 9.74 10.72
CA ASP A 174 19.28 10.89 9.84
C ASP A 174 17.81 11.37 9.88
N ILE A 175 16.90 10.48 10.30
CA ILE A 175 15.47 10.77 10.45
C ILE A 175 15.21 11.68 11.66
N ARG A 176 16.02 11.53 12.72
CA ARG A 176 15.83 12.24 13.99
C ARG A 176 16.81 13.39 14.13
N ASN A 177 16.40 14.40 14.88
CA ASN A 177 17.34 15.33 15.46
C ASN A 177 18.23 14.59 16.49
N SER A 178 19.52 14.90 16.51
CA SER A 178 20.45 14.35 17.50
C SER A 178 20.18 14.88 18.92
N THR A 179 19.53 16.03 19.05
CA THR A 179 19.38 16.78 20.31
C THR A 179 18.02 16.65 20.98
N ASN A 180 16.98 16.17 20.27
CA ASN A 180 15.64 15.98 20.83
C ASN A 180 14.93 14.81 20.12
N SER A 181 13.75 14.44 20.62
CA SER A 181 12.92 13.37 20.04
C SER A 181 12.22 13.77 18.73
N ASN A 182 12.47 14.96 18.18
CA ASN A 182 11.82 15.46 16.98
C ASN A 182 12.51 14.98 15.71
N PHE A 183 11.81 15.10 14.58
CA PHE A 183 12.39 14.88 13.25
C PHE A 183 13.51 15.87 12.94
N SER A 184 14.47 15.43 12.12
CA SER A 184 15.55 16.31 11.65
C SER A 184 14.98 17.44 10.77
N THR A 185 15.66 18.58 10.76
CA THR A 185 15.28 19.71 9.89
C THR A 185 15.23 19.30 8.42
N THR A 186 16.11 18.37 8.01
CA THR A 186 16.11 17.80 6.66
C THR A 186 14.79 17.11 6.35
N VAL A 187 14.28 16.25 7.25
CA VAL A 187 12.99 15.58 7.07
C VAL A 187 11.84 16.59 6.99
N ILE A 188 11.83 17.59 7.87
CA ILE A 188 10.79 18.64 7.88
C ILE A 188 10.80 19.43 6.56
N ASN A 189 11.99 19.77 6.05
CA ASN A 189 12.14 20.45 4.77
C ASN A 189 11.62 19.60 3.59
N LEU A 190 11.86 18.29 3.62
CA LEU A 190 11.32 17.38 2.61
C LEU A 190 9.79 17.33 2.64
N TRP A 191 9.14 17.41 3.81
CA TRP A 191 7.69 17.52 3.89
C TRP A 191 7.15 18.79 3.22
N ASN A 192 7.90 19.90 3.29
CA ASN A 192 7.51 21.16 2.66
C ASN A 192 7.51 21.08 1.12
N ASN A 193 8.24 20.13 0.52
CA ASN A 193 8.19 19.88 -0.93
C ASN A 193 6.85 19.27 -1.38
N LEU A 194 6.08 18.68 -0.46
CA LEU A 194 4.77 18.09 -0.74
C LEU A 194 3.74 18.52 0.32
N PRO A 195 3.22 19.77 0.27
CA PRO A 195 2.35 20.33 1.31
C PRO A 195 1.11 19.47 1.62
N VAL A 196 0.49 18.88 0.60
CA VAL A 196 -0.67 17.99 0.78
C VAL A 196 -0.37 16.80 1.70
N PHE A 197 0.85 16.26 1.65
CA PHE A 197 1.29 15.20 2.54
C PHE A 197 1.51 15.75 3.94
N ARG A 198 2.28 16.83 4.08
CA ARG A 198 2.54 17.50 5.37
C ARG A 198 1.25 17.81 6.13
N ASP A 199 0.25 18.32 5.42
CA ASP A 199 -1.01 18.81 6.01
C ASP A 199 -2.01 17.66 6.28
N SER A 200 -1.83 16.49 5.65
CA SER A 200 -2.74 15.34 5.78
C SER A 200 -2.18 14.20 6.64
N LYS A 201 -0.85 14.09 6.81
CA LYS A 201 -0.18 12.92 7.41
C LYS A 201 -0.64 12.60 8.83
N SER A 202 -1.07 13.60 9.61
CA SER A 202 -1.58 13.41 10.98
C SER A 202 -2.88 12.61 11.08
N LYS A 203 -3.55 12.33 9.95
CA LYS A 203 -4.80 11.57 9.90
C LYS A 203 -4.59 10.05 9.82
N VAL A 204 -3.37 9.60 9.54
CA VAL A 204 -3.03 8.18 9.36
C VAL A 204 -1.71 7.84 10.06
N PRO A 205 -1.43 6.56 10.35
CA PRO A 205 -0.11 6.13 10.79
C PRO A 205 0.92 6.33 9.69
N VAL A 206 2.03 6.99 10.01
CA VAL A 206 3.13 7.22 9.07
C VAL A 206 4.44 6.67 9.59
N LEU A 207 5.09 5.79 8.83
CA LEU A 207 6.41 5.26 9.17
C LEU A 207 7.49 5.94 8.33
N HIS A 208 8.43 6.60 8.99
CA HIS A 208 9.55 7.30 8.38
C HIS A 208 10.82 6.45 8.42
N ILE A 209 11.39 6.16 7.24
CA ILE A 209 12.57 5.29 7.12
C ILE A 209 13.58 5.79 6.08
N PRO A 210 14.88 5.51 6.28
CA PRO A 210 15.89 5.72 5.25
C PRO A 210 15.72 4.74 4.09
N MET A 211 16.42 5.01 2.99
CA MET A 211 16.49 4.10 1.85
C MET A 211 17.48 2.95 2.11
N ASP A 212 17.03 1.97 2.88
CA ASP A 212 17.74 0.74 3.18
C ASP A 212 16.85 -0.48 2.92
N LYS A 213 17.41 -1.50 2.26
CA LYS A 213 16.64 -2.68 1.81
C LYS A 213 16.01 -3.45 2.96
N GLU A 214 16.76 -3.68 4.04
CA GLU A 214 16.29 -4.48 5.17
C GLU A 214 15.29 -3.70 6.02
N ILE A 215 15.50 -2.39 6.18
CA ILE A 215 14.53 -1.52 6.84
C ILE A 215 13.22 -1.45 6.04
N ILE A 216 13.27 -1.31 4.71
CA ILE A 216 12.08 -1.31 3.86
C ILE A 216 11.38 -2.68 3.93
N LYS A 217 12.13 -3.79 3.89
CA LYS A 217 11.57 -5.14 4.05
C LYS A 217 10.84 -5.29 5.39
N ARG A 218 11.43 -4.79 6.48
CA ARG A 218 10.82 -4.77 7.82
C ARG A 218 9.54 -3.91 7.83
N ALA A 219 9.57 -2.72 7.24
CA ALA A 219 8.44 -1.81 7.16
C ALA A 219 7.24 -2.42 6.41
N LEU A 220 7.48 -3.06 5.26
CA LEU A 220 6.45 -3.70 4.46
C LEU A 220 5.83 -4.94 5.14
N ASN A 221 6.61 -5.64 5.97
CA ASN A 221 6.12 -6.74 6.78
C ASN A 221 5.36 -6.28 8.03
N ASN A 222 5.50 -5.02 8.45
CA ASN A 222 4.81 -4.50 9.62
C ASN A 222 3.30 -4.37 9.37
N VAL A 223 2.49 -5.02 10.22
CA VAL A 223 1.03 -5.02 10.12
C VAL A 223 0.40 -3.70 10.55
N ASP A 224 1.09 -2.93 11.41
CA ASP A 224 0.61 -1.64 11.92
C ASP A 224 0.43 -0.61 10.81
N PHE A 225 1.26 -0.70 9.76
CA PHE A 225 1.23 0.21 8.61
C PHE A 225 0.46 -0.40 7.43
N ARG A 226 -0.69 -1.01 7.73
CA ARG A 226 -1.68 -1.51 6.76
C ARG A 226 -3.04 -0.94 7.12
N VAL A 227 -3.85 -0.67 6.11
CA VAL A 227 -5.22 -0.17 6.29
C VAL A 227 -5.99 -1.08 7.24
N ASN A 228 -6.78 -0.49 8.14
CA ASN A 228 -7.56 -1.18 9.18
C ASN A 228 -6.71 -1.94 10.23
N SER A 229 -5.42 -1.62 10.40
CA SER A 229 -4.60 -2.17 11.49
C SER A 229 -5.03 -1.73 12.89
N GLY A 230 -5.75 -0.60 12.99
CA GLY A 230 -6.08 0.04 14.26
C GLY A 230 -4.91 0.84 14.87
N LYS A 231 -3.78 0.96 14.17
CA LYS A 231 -2.66 1.80 14.62
C LYS A 231 -3.11 3.25 14.72
N THR A 232 -2.71 3.92 15.79
CA THR A 232 -3.04 5.33 16.04
C THR A 232 -2.35 6.23 15.01
N PRO A 233 -3.05 7.23 14.45
CA PRO A 233 -2.42 8.25 13.61
C PRO A 233 -1.33 9.00 14.36
N ASP A 234 -0.10 8.88 13.90
CA ASP A 234 1.08 9.59 14.39
C ASP A 234 2.25 9.35 13.41
N ASP A 235 3.35 10.09 13.62
CA ASP A 235 4.61 9.83 12.95
C ASP A 235 5.45 8.81 13.75
N TYR A 236 5.88 7.75 13.09
CA TYR A 236 6.67 6.67 13.65
C TYR A 236 8.00 6.55 12.95
N TYR A 237 8.99 5.99 13.64
CA TYR A 237 10.30 5.65 13.11
C TYR A 237 10.86 4.45 13.86
N TYR A 238 11.85 3.77 13.27
CA TYR A 238 12.58 2.73 13.98
C TYR A 238 13.68 3.33 14.84
N ASN A 239 13.77 2.90 16.08
CA ASN A 239 14.91 3.21 16.94
C ASN A 239 16.18 2.57 16.35
N SER A 240 17.25 3.34 16.33
CA SER A 240 18.62 2.90 16.01
C SER A 240 19.21 2.05 17.12
#